data_AF-A0A5M8PDW4-F1
#
_entry.id   AF-A0A5M8PDW4-F1
#
_cell.length_a   1.000
_cell.length_b   1.000
_cell.length_c   1.000
_cell.angle_alpha   90.00
_cell.angle_beta   90.00
_cell.angle_gamma   90.00
#
_symmetry.space_group_name_H-M   'P 1'
#
loop_
_entity.id
_entity.type
_entity.pdbx_description
1 polymer ?
#
loop_
_entity_poly.entity_id
_entity_poly.type
_entity_poly.pdbx_seq_one_letter_code
_entity_poly.pdbx_strand_id
1 'polypeptide(L)'
;MPTPLDRAMQSRNAFLGFATIVTAVAAWSIWGGDLFPAQADPTGDPSMWADSELKRWLEVRGLLPSGRGSREELLERVRANMRPPPRS
;
A
#
# COMPACT_ATOMS: atom_id res chain seq x y z
N MET A 1 -40.89 9.49 25.21
CA MET A 1 -40.73 8.20 24.52
C MET A 1 -39.29 8.14 24.02
N PRO A 2 -38.47 7.17 24.41
CA PRO A 2 -37.10 7.08 23.91
C PRO A 2 -37.14 6.76 22.40
N THR A 3 -36.41 7.55 21.63
CA THR A 3 -36.36 7.37 20.17
C THR A 3 -35.51 6.15 19.82
N PRO A 4 -35.64 5.60 18.59
CA PRO A 4 -34.75 4.53 18.13
C PRO A 4 -33.27 4.91 18.22
N LEU A 5 -32.94 6.19 18.06
CA LEU A 5 -31.59 6.73 18.20
C LEU A 5 -31.11 6.65 19.66
N ASP A 6 -31.94 7.00 20.65
CA ASP A 6 -31.61 6.89 22.07
C ASP A 6 -31.34 5.43 22.49
N ARG A 7 -32.13 4.48 21.95
CA ARG A 7 -31.90 3.06 22.22
C ARG A 7 -30.58 2.57 21.61
N ALA A 8 -30.22 3.04 20.42
CA ALA A 8 -28.94 2.71 19.81
C ALA A 8 -27.77 3.26 20.64
N MET A 9 -27.87 4.51 21.11
CA MET A 9 -26.84 5.16 21.94
C MET A 9 -26.66 4.50 23.32
N GLN A 10 -27.71 3.90 23.90
CA GLN A 10 -27.64 3.22 25.19
C GLN A 10 -27.47 1.69 25.08
N SER A 11 -27.34 1.14 23.88
CA SER A 11 -27.32 -0.31 23.67
C SER A 11 -25.94 -0.92 23.95
N ARG A 12 -25.84 -1.63 25.09
CA ARG A 12 -24.64 -2.40 25.47
C ARG A 12 -24.28 -3.46 24.43
N ASN A 13 -25.27 -4.06 23.78
CA ASN A 13 -25.06 -5.10 22.77
C ASN A 13 -24.42 -4.53 21.50
N ALA A 14 -24.79 -3.32 21.06
CA ALA A 14 -24.16 -2.70 19.89
C ALA A 14 -22.70 -2.32 20.19
N PHE A 15 -22.43 -1.82 21.40
CA PHE A 15 -21.06 -1.54 21.82
C PHE A 15 -20.19 -2.80 21.83
N LEU A 16 -20.66 -3.90 22.44
CA LEU A 16 -19.92 -5.16 22.47
C LEU A 16 -19.73 -5.75 21.06
N GLY A 17 -20.75 -5.69 20.20
CA GLY A 17 -20.65 -6.12 18.81
C GLY A 17 -19.60 -5.34 18.02
N PHE A 18 -19.61 -4.01 18.13
CA PHE A 18 -18.59 -3.17 17.50
C PHE A 18 -17.19 -3.45 18.06
N ALA A 19 -17.04 -3.48 19.39
CA ALA A 19 -15.75 -3.67 20.05
C ALA A 19 -15.11 -5.02 19.67
N THR A 20 -15.90 -6.09 19.59
CA THR A 20 -15.41 -7.42 19.19
C THR A 20 -14.94 -7.44 17.74
N ILE A 21 -15.70 -6.84 16.81
CA ILE A 21 -15.30 -6.74 15.40
C ILE A 21 -14.00 -5.94 15.27
N VAL A 22 -13.91 -4.75 15.89
CA VAL A 22 -12.71 -3.92 15.81
C VAL A 22 -11.50 -4.63 16.39
N THR A 23 -11.66 -5.33 17.52
CA THR A 23 -10.57 -6.11 18.13
C THR A 23 -10.10 -7.25 17.22
N ALA A 24 -11.03 -7.96 16.57
CA ALA A 24 -10.70 -9.02 15.63
C ALA A 24 -9.96 -8.49 14.39
N VAL A 25 -10.42 -7.38 13.81
CA VAL A 25 -9.75 -6.74 12.67
C VAL A 25 -8.35 -6.25 13.07
N ALA A 26 -8.21 -5.62 14.24
CA ALA A 26 -6.92 -5.16 14.73
C ALA A 26 -5.93 -6.31 14.95
N ALA A 27 -6.38 -7.43 15.53
CA ALA A 27 -5.56 -8.63 15.65
C ALA A 27 -5.16 -9.21 14.28
N TRP A 28 -6.08 -9.20 13.30
CA TRP A 28 -5.78 -9.63 11.94
C TRP A 28 -4.73 -8.73 11.27
N SER A 29 -4.76 -7.41 11.50
CA SER A 29 -3.75 -6.49 10.94
C SER A 29 -2.32 -6.76 11.44
N ILE A 30 -2.14 -7.44 12.59
CA ILE A 30 -0.82 -7.80 13.11
C ILE A 30 -0.25 -9.04 12.39
N TRP A 31 -1.11 -9.99 11.99
CA TRP A 31 -0.67 -11.32 11.52
C TRP A 31 -1.13 -11.70 10.11
N GLY A 32 -2.14 -11.03 9.57
CA GLY A 32 -2.98 -11.51 8.47
C GLY A 32 -2.73 -10.87 7.09
N GLY A 33 -1.64 -10.13 6.92
CA GLY A 33 -1.18 -9.62 5.62
C GLY A 33 -1.40 -8.12 5.39
N ASP A 34 -0.99 -7.65 4.20
CA ASP A 34 -1.11 -6.24 3.80
C ASP A 34 -2.59 -5.84 3.67
N LEU A 35 -3.03 -4.92 4.53
CA LEU A 35 -4.39 -4.32 4.51
C LEU A 35 -4.69 -3.57 3.20
N PHE A 36 -3.64 -3.15 2.50
CA PHE A 36 -3.74 -2.41 1.26
C PHE A 36 -2.99 -3.17 0.17
N PRO A 37 -3.62 -3.46 -0.97
CA PRO A 37 -2.92 -4.11 -2.07
C PRO A 37 -1.74 -3.25 -2.50
N ALA A 38 -0.63 -3.91 -2.84
CA ALA A 38 0.53 -3.24 -3.40
C ALA A 38 0.10 -2.46 -4.65
N GLN A 39 0.50 -1.19 -4.68
CA GLN A 39 0.14 -0.27 -5.74
C GLN A 39 0.81 -0.76 -7.04
N ALA A 40 0.07 -0.86 -8.15
CA ALA A 40 0.56 -1.45 -9.41
C ALA A 40 1.78 -0.70 -10.00
N ASP A 41 2.68 -1.41 -10.68
CA ASP A 41 3.87 -0.80 -11.27
C ASP A 41 3.51 0.38 -12.19
N PRO A 42 4.30 1.48 -12.16
CA PRO A 42 4.08 2.60 -13.06
C PRO A 42 4.27 2.17 -14.52
N THR A 43 3.42 2.69 -15.40
CA THR A 43 3.43 2.40 -16.85
C THR A 43 3.98 3.59 -17.65
N GLY A 44 4.55 3.35 -18.83
CA GLY A 44 5.06 4.40 -19.71
C GLY A 44 6.56 4.68 -19.54
N ASP A 45 6.98 5.91 -19.84
CA ASP A 45 8.39 6.32 -19.77
C ASP A 45 8.82 6.58 -18.30
N PRO A 46 9.87 5.90 -17.81
CA PRO A 46 10.46 6.14 -16.49
C PRO A 46 10.84 7.60 -16.19
N SER A 47 11.09 8.41 -17.22
CA SER A 47 11.44 9.82 -17.03
C SER A 47 10.32 10.67 -16.43
N MET A 48 9.07 10.26 -16.68
CA MET A 48 7.85 10.94 -16.23
C MET A 48 7.35 10.44 -14.88
N TRP A 49 7.94 9.37 -14.36
CA TRP A 49 7.57 8.82 -13.06
C TRP A 49 8.02 9.72 -11.91
N ALA A 50 7.23 9.74 -10.85
CA ALA A 50 7.61 10.37 -9.60
C ALA A 50 8.73 9.59 -8.90
N ASP A 51 9.50 10.26 -8.05
CA ASP A 51 10.61 9.63 -7.33
C ASP A 51 10.16 8.45 -6.45
N SER A 52 8.94 8.54 -5.90
CA SER A 52 8.29 7.45 -5.16
C SER A 52 8.01 6.24 -6.05
N GLU A 53 7.64 6.45 -7.31
CA GLU A 53 7.36 5.39 -8.27
C GLU A 53 8.65 4.70 -8.74
N LEU A 54 9.71 5.48 -9.00
CA LEU A 54 11.04 4.94 -9.31
C LEU A 54 11.56 4.05 -8.16
N LYS A 55 11.47 4.53 -6.93
CA LYS A 55 11.85 3.77 -5.73
C LYS A 55 11.01 2.51 -5.58
N ARG A 56 9.69 2.63 -5.69
CA ARG A 56 8.76 1.49 -5.58
C ARG A 56 9.04 0.42 -6.63
N TRP A 57 9.25 0.81 -7.89
CA TRP A 57 9.55 -0.12 -8.97
C TRP A 57 10.85 -0.91 -8.70
N LEU A 58 11.88 -0.24 -8.17
CA LEU A 58 13.16 -0.85 -7.79
C LEU A 58 13.05 -1.71 -6.53
N GLU A 59 12.28 -1.27 -5.53
CA GLU A 59 12.09 -1.96 -4.24
C GLU A 59 11.40 -3.32 -4.43
N VAL A 60 10.30 -3.34 -5.20
CA VAL A 60 9.59 -4.58 -5.55
C VAL A 60 10.50 -5.60 -6.24
N ARG A 61 11.58 -5.14 -6.89
CA ARG A 61 12.55 -5.97 -7.62
C ARG A 61 13.85 -6.21 -6.85
N GLY A 62 13.99 -5.69 -5.62
CA GLY A 62 15.22 -5.82 -4.83
C GLY A 62 16.42 -5.07 -5.42
N LEU A 63 16.20 -4.06 -6.25
CA LEU A 63 17.22 -3.27 -6.97
C LEU A 63 17.48 -1.90 -6.36
N LEU A 64 16.85 -1.61 -5.22
CA LEU A 64 16.98 -0.31 -4.56
C LEU A 64 18.43 -0.10 -4.10
N PRO A 65 19.06 1.04 -4.41
CA PRO A 65 20.41 1.31 -3.95
C PRO A 65 20.45 1.36 -2.42
N SER A 66 21.55 0.85 -1.84
CA SER A 66 21.85 0.95 -0.41
C SER A 66 22.20 2.40 -0.05
N GLY A 67 21.19 3.29 0.04
CA GLY A 67 21.35 4.71 0.37
C GLY A 67 20.20 5.60 -0.16
N ARG A 68 20.33 6.92 0.02
CA ARG A 68 19.50 7.92 -0.70
C ARG A 68 20.13 8.19 -2.07
N GLY A 69 19.89 7.31 -3.04
CA GLY A 69 20.26 7.56 -4.44
C GLY A 69 19.55 8.81 -4.98
N SER A 70 20.22 9.56 -5.87
CA SER A 70 19.59 10.70 -6.55
C SER A 70 18.53 10.20 -7.54
N ARG A 71 17.62 11.09 -7.97
CA ARG A 71 16.58 10.75 -8.94
C ARG A 71 17.16 10.19 -10.23
N GLU A 72 18.26 10.79 -10.69
CA GLU A 72 18.97 10.40 -11.91
C GLU A 72 19.53 8.98 -11.78
N GLU A 73 20.14 8.65 -10.64
CA GLU A 73 20.66 7.31 -10.39
C GLU A 73 19.53 6.26 -10.36
N LEU A 74 18.42 6.58 -9.71
CA LEU A 74 17.24 5.69 -9.67
C LEU A 74 16.71 5.45 -11.08
N LEU A 75 16.60 6.51 -11.88
CA LEU A 75 16.10 6.46 -13.24
C LEU A 75 17.03 5.69 -14.17
N GLU A 76 18.35 5.84 -14.04
CA GLU A 76 19.32 5.02 -14.77
C GLU A 76 19.21 3.54 -14.41
N ARG A 77 19.06 3.21 -13.12
CA ARG A 77 18.85 1.82 -12.67
C ARG A 77 17.56 1.23 -13.19
N VAL A 78 16.47 2.01 -13.19
CA VAL A 78 15.20 1.58 -13.78
C VAL A 78 15.41 1.28 -15.25
N ARG A 79 15.97 2.21 -16.03
CA ARG A 79 16.23 2.02 -17.47
C ARG A 79 17.13 0.82 -17.75
N ALA A 80 18.16 0.60 -16.94
CA ALA A 80 19.08 -0.52 -17.10
C ALA A 80 18.41 -1.90 -16.89
N ASN A 81 17.38 -1.96 -16.03
CA ASN A 81 16.67 -3.20 -15.70
C ASN A 81 15.33 -3.36 -16.43
N MET A 82 14.85 -2.30 -17.08
CA MET A 82 13.65 -2.33 -17.90
C MET A 82 14.02 -2.94 -19.26
N ARG A 83 14.01 -4.28 -19.36
CA ARG A 83 14.26 -4.99 -20.63
C ARG A 83 13.32 -4.45 -21.71
N PRO A 84 13.84 -4.01 -22.87
CA PRO A 84 13.00 -3.83 -24.05
C PRO A 84 12.36 -5.18 -24.41
N PRO A 85 11.09 -5.22 -24.86
CA PRO A 85 10.55 -6.45 -25.41
C PRO A 85 11.47 -6.91 -26.56
N PRO A 86 11.79 -8.21 -26.66
CA PRO A 86 12.56 -8.72 -27.78
C PRO A 86 11.82 -8.36 -29.06
N ARG A 87 12.54 -7.77 -30.03
CA ARG A 87 12.01 -7.48 -31.36
C ARG A 87 11.60 -8.82 -31.98
N SER A 88 10.30 -9.05 -32.12
CA SER A 88 9.73 -10.12 -32.96
C SER A 88 9.90 -9.79 -34.43
#